data_AF-A0A316EQH8-F1
#
_entry.id   AF-A0A316EQH8-F1
#
_cell.length_a   1.000
_cell.length_b   1.000
_cell.length_c   1.000
_cell.angle_alpha   90.00
_cell.angle_beta   90.00
_cell.angle_gamma   90.00
#
_symmetry.space_group_name_H-M   'P 1'
#
loop_
_entity.id
_entity.type
_entity.pdbx_description
1 polymer ?
#
loop_
_entity_poly.entity_id
_entity_poly.type
_entity_poly.pdbx_seq_one_letter_code
_entity_poly.pdbx_strand_id
1 'polypeptide(L)' 'MYQSMLPVTGAGLAIGGIVVTLMNMVWLGIAVVVIGGMLITLSKFGPRVAIEPMAVGVHSSRFRLTVNGRPVSWPRSR' A
#
# COMPACT_ATOMS: atom_id res chain seq x y z
N MET A 1 4.02 42.73 39.93
CA MET A 1 5.16 42.37 39.07
C MET A 1 5.14 40.87 38.69
N TYR A 2 4.02 40.33 38.18
CA TYR A 2 3.90 38.92 37.74
C TYR A 2 3.50 38.76 36.27
N GLN A 3 3.24 39.87 35.58
CA GLN A 3 2.66 39.89 34.24
C GLN A 3 3.68 39.56 33.13
N SER A 4 4.98 39.53 33.47
CA SER A 4 6.09 39.26 32.55
C SER A 4 6.63 37.82 32.60
N MET A 5 6.08 36.95 33.45
CA MET A 5 6.53 35.54 33.59
C MET A 5 5.78 34.54 32.69
N LEU A 6 4.71 34.97 32.03
CA LEU A 6 3.86 34.12 31.17
C LEU A 6 4.32 33.94 29.69
N PRO A 7 5.19 34.76 29.06
CA PRO A 7 5.50 34.58 27.63
C PRO A 7 6.57 33.52 27.36
N VAL A 8 7.45 33.19 28.31
CA VAL A 8 8.60 32.30 28.09
C VAL A 8 8.20 30.82 28.10
N THR A 9 7.32 30.43 29.03
CA THR A 9 6.79 29.05 29.13
C THR A 9 5.84 28.72 27.98
N GLY A 10 5.01 29.68 27.54
CA GLY A 10 4.10 29.50 26.40
C GLY A 10 4.85 29.33 25.06
N ALA A 11 5.90 30.13 24.83
CA ALA A 11 6.73 30.01 23.64
C ALA A 11 7.50 28.68 23.60
N GLY A 12 8.04 28.24 24.73
CA GLY A 12 8.74 26.95 24.85
C GLY A 12 7.82 25.75 24.57
N LEU A 13 6.60 25.77 25.08
CA LEU A 13 5.58 24.74 24.79
C LEU A 13 5.17 24.73 23.32
N ALA A 14 4.99 25.90 22.70
CA ALA A 14 4.64 25.99 21.29
C ALA A 14 5.75 25.46 20.37
N ILE A 15 7.01 25.85 20.62
CA ILE A 15 8.17 25.37 19.86
C ILE A 15 8.35 23.85 20.08
N GLY A 16 8.25 23.39 21.32
CA GLY A 16 8.30 21.95 21.64
C GLY A 16 7.21 21.16 20.93
N GLY A 17 5.97 21.69 20.90
CA GLY A 17 4.86 21.10 20.16
C GLY A 17 5.15 20.99 18.66
N ILE A 18 5.64 22.07 18.03
CA ILE A 18 6.00 22.08 16.60
C ILE A 18 7.08 21.04 16.29
N VAL A 19 8.13 20.95 17.10
CA VAL A 19 9.21 19.97 16.91
C VAL A 19 8.69 18.55 17.01
N VAL A 20 7.84 18.26 17.99
CA VAL A 20 7.20 16.95 18.15
C VAL A 20 6.30 16.64 16.94
N THR A 21 5.51 17.61 16.46
CA THR A 21 4.67 17.42 15.26
C THR A 21 5.50 17.13 14.02
N LEU A 22 6.60 17.86 13.79
CA LEU A 22 7.51 17.62 12.68
C LEU A 22 8.15 16.23 12.76
N MET A 23 8.60 15.82 13.94
CA MET A 23 9.14 14.48 14.15
C MET A 23 8.11 13.39 13.83
N ASN A 24 6.85 13.58 14.23
CA ASN A 24 5.77 12.66 13.89
C ASN A 24 5.47 12.62 12.38
N MET A 25 5.55 13.76 11.67
CA MET A 25 5.39 13.79 10.22
C MET A 25 6.49 12.99 9.49
N VAL A 26 7.73 13.07 9.97
CA VAL A 26 8.83 12.25 9.43
C VAL A 26 8.54 10.77 9.63
N TRP A 27 8.11 10.35 10.82
CA TRP A 27 7.74 8.95 11.09
C TRP A 27 6.57 8.47 10.24
N LEU A 28 5.56 9.32 10.01
CA LEU A 28 4.47 9.04 9.08
C LEU A 28 4.98 8.81 7.65
N GLY A 29 5.89 9.66 7.18
CA GLY A 29 6.53 9.49 5.86
C GLY A 29 7.28 8.16 5.75
N ILE A 30 8.07 7.81 6.76
CA ILE A 30 8.78 6.52 6.83
C ILE A 30 7.77 5.36 6.79
N ALA A 31 6.70 5.43 7.57
CA ALA A 31 5.67 4.39 7.59
C ALA A 31 5.03 4.19 6.21
N VAL A 32 4.71 5.28 5.49
CA VAL A 32 4.15 5.23 4.14
C VAL A 32 5.14 4.59 3.16
N VAL A 33 6.42 4.95 3.22
CA VAL A 33 7.45 4.36 2.36
C VAL A 33 7.64 2.87 2.64
N VAL A 34 7.66 2.47 3.92
CA VAL A 34 7.79 1.06 4.31
C VAL A 34 6.58 0.24 3.85
N ILE A 35 5.37 0.72 4.10
CA ILE A 35 4.13 0.05 3.66
C ILE A 35 4.09 -0.04 2.13
N GLY A 36 4.38 1.07 1.44
CA GLY A 36 4.43 1.10 -0.03
C GLY A 36 5.46 0.12 -0.59
N GLY A 37 6.67 0.11 -0.04
CA GLY A 37 7.74 -0.82 -0.41
C GLY A 37 7.38 -2.28 -0.15
N MET A 38 6.72 -2.57 0.97
CA MET A 38 6.21 -3.89 1.30
C MET A 38 5.14 -4.35 0.29
N LEU A 39 4.17 -3.49 -0.05
CA LEU A 39 3.13 -3.81 -1.03
C LEU A 39 3.71 -4.08 -2.43
N ILE A 40 4.66 -3.27 -2.89
CA ILE A 40 5.36 -3.47 -4.18
C ILE A 40 6.15 -4.78 -4.16
N THR A 41 6.76 -5.12 -3.03
CA THR A 41 7.50 -6.37 -2.88
C THR A 41 6.54 -7.56 -2.92
N LEU A 42 5.45 -7.51 -2.16
CA LEU A 42 4.40 -8.55 -2.15
C LEU A 42 3.76 -8.73 -3.52
N SER A 43 3.55 -7.66 -4.28
CA SER A 43 2.99 -7.77 -5.63
C SER A 43 3.89 -8.55 -6.59
N LYS A 44 5.20 -8.63 -6.33
CA LYS A 44 6.13 -9.47 -7.12
C LYS A 44 6.06 -10.95 -6.75
N PHE A 45 5.67 -11.27 -5.51
CA PHE A 45 5.50 -12.65 -5.04
C PHE A 45 4.09 -13.20 -5.29
N GLY A 46 3.15 -12.35 -5.73
CA GLY A 46 1.80 -12.75 -6.10
C GLY A 46 1.77 -13.71 -7.30
N PRO A 47 0.76 -14.58 -7.39
CA PRO A 47 0.55 -15.43 -8.56
C PRO A 47 0.36 -14.57 -9.81
N ARG A 48 1.09 -14.87 -10.88
CA ARG A 48 0.92 -14.22 -12.18
C ARG A 48 -0.34 -14.78 -12.83
N VAL A 49 -1.41 -14.00 -12.83
CA VAL A 49 -2.67 -14.35 -13.47
C VAL A 49 -2.69 -13.77 -14.88
N ALA A 50 -2.93 -14.60 -15.89
CA ALA A 50 -3.12 -14.15 -17.27
C ALA A 50 -4.38 -14.77 -17.87
N ILE A 51 -5.08 -13.99 -18.70
CA ILE A 51 -6.28 -14.41 -19.42
C ILE A 51 -5.93 -14.40 -20.90
N GLU A 52 -5.88 -15.57 -21.50
CA GLU A 52 -5.52 -15.74 -22.92
C GLU A 52 -6.77 -16.11 -23.73
N PRO A 53 -7.04 -15.45 -24.86
CA PRO A 53 -8.11 -15.87 -25.76
C PRO A 53 -7.68 -17.17 -26.46
N MET A 54 -8.51 -18.22 -26.36
CA MET A 54 -8.34 -19.43 -27.15
C MET A 54 -9.17 -19.31 -28.43
N ALA A 55 -8.54 -19.56 -29.58
CA ALA A 55 -9.26 -19.65 -30.84
C ALA A 55 -10.15 -20.90 -30.84
N VAL A 56 -11.45 -20.72 -30.64
CA VAL A 56 -12.43 -21.82 -30.63
C VAL A 56 -13.47 -21.61 -31.73
N GLY A 57 -13.00 -21.59 -32.98
CA GLY A 57 -13.86 -21.43 -34.15
C GLY A 57 -14.69 -20.15 -34.16
N VAL A 58 -15.51 -19.99 -35.20
CA VAL A 58 -16.20 -18.73 -35.52
C VAL A 58 -17.37 -18.44 -34.55
N HIS A 59 -17.83 -19.43 -33.78
CA HIS A 59 -19.05 -19.35 -32.97
C HIS A 59 -18.83 -19.43 -31.45
N SER A 60 -17.59 -19.52 -30.95
CA SER A 60 -17.31 -19.59 -29.52
C SER A 60 -16.02 -18.85 -29.16
N SER A 61 -16.10 -17.94 -28.18
CA SER A 61 -14.92 -17.38 -27.52
C SER A 61 -14.70 -18.14 -26.21
N ARG A 62 -13.59 -18.88 -26.10
CA ARG A 62 -13.14 -19.41 -24.80
C ARG A 62 -11.94 -18.63 -24.33
N PHE A 63 -11.92 -18.32 -23.04
CA PHE A 63 -10.78 -17.71 -22.39
C PHE A 63 -10.10 -18.74 -21.50
N ARG A 64 -8.77 -18.81 -21.56
CA ARG A 64 -7.95 -19.63 -20.68
C ARG A 64 -7.42 -18.75 -19.56
N LEU A 65 -7.84 -19.04 -18.33
CA LEU A 65 -7.21 -18.48 -17.14
C LEU A 65 -5.96 -19.29 -16.81
N THR A 66 -4.81 -18.64 -16.76
CA THR A 66 -3.55 -19.24 -16.32
C THR A 66 -3.05 -18.55 -15.04
N VAL A 67 -2.50 -19.35 -14.13
CA VAL A 67 -1.83 -18.91 -12.91
C VAL A 67 -0.41 -19.45 -12.98
N ASN A 68 0.58 -18.55 -12.97
CA ASN A 68 2.00 -18.89 -13.14
C ASN A 68 2.25 -19.76 -14.39
N GLY A 69 1.55 -19.48 -15.49
CA GLY A 69 1.65 -20.22 -16.75
C GLY A 69 0.97 -21.59 -16.76
N ARG A 70 0.34 -22.01 -15.65
CA ARG A 70 -0.44 -23.25 -15.58
C ARG A 70 -1.93 -22.94 -15.71
N PRO A 71 -2.71 -23.71 -16.50
CA PRO A 71 -4.15 -23.52 -16.57
C PRO A 71 -4.80 -23.73 -15.20
N VAL A 72 -5.75 -22.87 -14.85
CA VAL A 72 -6.59 -23.08 -13.66
C VAL A 72 -7.57 -24.21 -13.97
N SER A 73 -7.43 -25.34 -13.28
CA SER A 73 -8.41 -26.43 -13.33
C SER A 73 -9.51 -26.16 -12.30
N TRP A 74 -10.71 -25.85 -12.78
CA TRP A 74 -11.89 -25.83 -11.91
C TRP A 74 -12.27 -27.27 -11.58
N PRO A 75 -12.43 -27.66 -10.30
CA PRO A 75 -13.02 -28.93 -9.96
C PRO A 75 -14.45 -28.91 -10.50
N ARG A 76 -14.73 -29.70 -11.54
CA ARG A 76 -16.10 -29.94 -11.98
C ARG A 76 -16.80 -30.62 -10.82
N SER A 77 -17.71 -29.92 -10.12
CA SER A 77 -18.69 -30.59 -9.28
C SER A 77 -19.44 -31.55 -10.19
N ARG A 78 -19.26 -32.86 -9.94
CA ARG A 78 -20.12 -33.89 -10.51
C ARG A 78 -21.42 -33.93 -9.74
#